data_AF-A0A933JX81-F1
#
_entry.id   AF-A0A933JX81-F1
#
_cell.length_a   1.000
_cell.length_b   1.000
_cell.length_c   1.000
_cell.angle_alpha   90.00
_cell.angle_beta   90.00
_cell.angle_gamma   90.00
#
_symmetry.space_group_name_H-M   'P 1'
#
loop_
_entity.id
_entity.type
_entity.pdbx_description
1 polymer ?
#
loop_
_entity_poly.entity_id
_entity_poly.type
_entity_poly.pdbx_seq_one_letter_code
_entity_poly.pdbx_strand_id
1 'polypeptide(L)'
;MNIPAFSLFSAVSELFVTAGVLYSLLVNLRGRELPFRVMAPTLAFEFLINITYMTMRASQADKDVALSTVMKIFYATHGILSLLMFLLLAATFLISMVDLSANRASWYARHRGLSWTLIFFWMVSVSTGEAIFVGRYLLP
;
A
#
# COMPACT_ATOMS: atom_id res chain seq x y z
N MET A 1 17.84 4.07 21.19
CA MET A 1 17.21 3.58 19.95
C MET A 1 17.29 4.68 18.91
N ASN A 2 18.14 4.54 17.89
CA ASN A 2 18.14 5.47 16.76
C ASN A 2 17.24 4.89 15.68
N ILE A 3 16.05 5.46 15.50
CA ILE A 3 15.16 5.09 14.40
C ILE A 3 15.78 5.63 13.11
N PRO A 4 16.06 4.79 12.10
CA PRO A 4 16.54 5.29 10.81
C PRO A 4 15.53 6.30 10.25
N ALA A 5 16.00 7.50 9.89
CA ALA A 5 15.13 8.58 9.42
C ALA A 5 14.23 8.13 8.26
N PHE A 6 14.76 7.30 7.35
CA PHE A 6 14.01 6.77 6.22
C PHE A 6 12.93 5.75 6.64
N SER A 7 13.16 4.94 7.68
CA SER A 7 12.12 4.03 8.20
C SER A 7 10.93 4.81 8.78
N LEU A 8 11.21 5.89 9.53
CA LEU A 8 10.17 6.77 10.06
C LEU A 8 9.43 7.49 8.93
N PHE A 9 10.17 8.04 7.96
CA PHE A 9 9.60 8.68 6.79
C PHE A 9 8.68 7.74 6.02
N SER A 10 9.12 6.50 5.76
CA SER A 10 8.34 5.50 5.05
C SER A 10 7.06 5.09 5.79
N ALA A 11 7.12 4.89 7.12
CA ALA A 11 5.93 4.59 7.92
C ALA A 11 4.92 5.75 7.88
N VAL A 12 5.40 6.98 8.09
CA VAL A 12 4.54 8.17 8.00
C VAL A 12 3.96 8.34 6.59
N SER A 13 4.76 8.14 5.55
CA SER A 13 4.28 8.28 4.17
C SER A 13 3.26 7.22 3.78
N GLU A 14 3.37 6.00 4.31
CA GLU A 14 2.38 4.93 4.14
C GLU A 14 0.98 5.37 4.61
N LEU A 15 0.88 6.11 5.71
CA LEU A 15 -0.39 6.65 6.20
C LEU A 15 -0.98 7.68 5.23
N PHE A 16 -0.14 8.53 4.62
CA PHE A 16 -0.58 9.49 3.60
C PHE A 16 -1.03 8.79 2.31
N VAL A 17 -0.29 7.77 1.86
CA VAL A 17 -0.67 6.96 0.70
C VAL A 17 -2.02 6.28 0.97
N THR A 18 -2.16 5.68 2.14
CA THR A 18 -3.40 5.02 2.58
C THR A 18 -4.57 5.99 2.58
N ALA A 19 -4.39 7.20 3.12
CA ALA A 19 -5.42 8.23 3.06
C ALA A 19 -5.82 8.57 1.61
N GLY A 20 -4.85 8.70 0.70
CA GLY A 20 -5.09 8.97 -0.72
C GLY A 20 -5.83 7.84 -1.44
N VAL A 21 -5.44 6.58 -1.19
CA VAL A 21 -6.10 5.38 -1.73
C VAL A 21 -7.52 5.27 -1.20
N LEU A 22 -7.71 5.32 0.13
CA LEU A 22 -9.02 5.23 0.75
C LEU A 22 -9.95 6.35 0.31
N TYR A 23 -9.47 7.60 0.30
CA TYR A 23 -10.23 8.73 -0.21
C TYR A 23 -10.73 8.46 -1.63
N SER A 24 -9.83 8.04 -2.52
CA SER A 24 -10.16 7.83 -3.93
C SER A 24 -11.18 6.71 -4.14
N LEU A 25 -10.98 5.58 -3.47
CA LEU A 25 -11.90 4.43 -3.56
C LEU A 25 -13.25 4.74 -2.92
N LEU A 26 -13.28 5.35 -1.73
CA LEU A 26 -14.53 5.66 -1.02
C LEU A 26 -15.36 6.73 -1.76
N VAL A 27 -14.72 7.75 -2.31
CA VAL A 27 -15.40 8.75 -3.15
C VAL A 27 -16.04 8.08 -4.37
N ASN A 28 -15.30 7.22 -5.05
CA ASN A 28 -15.81 6.54 -6.23
C ASN A 28 -16.92 5.51 -5.90
N LEU A 29 -16.79 4.78 -4.78
CA LEU A 29 -17.83 3.88 -4.28
C LEU A 29 -19.09 4.61 -3.80
N ARG A 30 -19.03 5.91 -3.51
CA ARG A 30 -20.21 6.75 -3.25
C ARG A 30 -20.89 7.25 -4.53
N GLY A 31 -20.46 6.77 -5.69
CA GLY A 31 -21.04 7.12 -6.99
C GLY A 31 -20.51 8.43 -7.58
N ARG A 32 -19.46 9.02 -6.99
CA ARG A 32 -18.77 10.18 -7.58
C ARG A 32 -17.71 9.72 -8.57
N GLU A 33 -17.25 10.64 -9.42
CA GLU A 33 -16.12 10.37 -10.31
C GLU A 33 -14.87 9.98 -9.53
N LEU A 34 -14.06 9.08 -10.10
CA LEU A 34 -12.80 8.67 -9.50
C LEU A 34 -11.85 9.88 -9.49
N PRO A 35 -11.36 10.33 -8.32
CA PRO A 35 -10.46 11.49 -8.24
C PRO A 35 -9.05 11.09 -8.71
N PHE A 36 -8.87 10.92 -10.02
CA PHE A 36 -7.61 10.46 -10.61
C PHE A 36 -6.43 11.37 -10.26
N ARG A 37 -6.67 12.68 -10.07
CA ARG A 37 -5.67 13.65 -9.64
C ARG A 37 -5.13 13.41 -8.23
N VAL A 38 -5.82 12.60 -7.42
CA VAL A 38 -5.36 12.15 -6.11
C VAL A 38 -4.80 10.74 -6.21
N MET A 39 -5.53 9.82 -6.85
CA MET A 39 -5.12 8.42 -6.95
C MET A 39 -3.81 8.23 -7.72
N ALA A 40 -3.65 8.90 -8.86
CA ALA A 40 -2.46 8.76 -9.71
C ALA A 40 -1.16 9.16 -9.00
N PRO A 41 -1.02 10.38 -8.43
CA PRO A 41 0.19 10.73 -7.70
C PRO A 41 0.38 9.89 -6.44
N THR A 42 -0.71 9.45 -5.78
CA THR A 42 -0.62 8.53 -4.63
C THR A 42 0.04 7.21 -5.01
N LEU A 43 -0.42 6.58 -6.10
CA LEU A 43 0.16 5.32 -6.59
C LEU A 43 1.57 5.51 -7.14
N ALA A 44 1.86 6.64 -7.77
CA ALA A 44 3.21 6.96 -8.24
C ALA A 44 4.18 7.14 -7.06
N PHE A 45 3.76 7.84 -6.02
CA PHE A 45 4.55 7.99 -4.79
C PHE A 45 4.79 6.64 -4.13
N GLU A 46 3.74 5.82 -3.98
CA GLU A 46 3.83 4.48 -3.41
C GLU A 46 4.89 3.63 -4.14
N PHE A 47 4.83 3.60 -5.46
CA PHE A 47 5.79 2.88 -6.29
C PHE A 47 7.22 3.41 -6.13
N LEU A 48 7.40 4.72 -6.30
CA LEU A 48 8.73 5.32 -6.36
C LEU A 48 9.44 5.33 -5.02
N ILE A 49 8.71 5.51 -3.92
CA ILE A 49 9.26 5.73 -2.59
C ILE A 49 9.14 4.48 -1.73
N ASN A 50 7.90 4.05 -1.44
CA ASN A 50 7.65 2.97 -0.48
C ASN A 50 8.13 1.61 -1.01
N ILE A 51 7.73 1.23 -2.22
CA ILE A 51 8.12 -0.06 -2.83
C ILE A 51 9.62 -0.12 -3.12
N THR A 52 10.22 0.95 -3.66
CA THR A 52 11.67 1.03 -3.88
C THR A 52 12.42 0.88 -2.56
N TYR A 53 12.00 1.59 -1.51
CA TYR A 53 12.62 1.49 -0.20
C TYR A 53 12.55 0.08 0.38
N MET A 54 11.37 -0.54 0.36
CA MET A 54 11.22 -1.92 0.82
C MET A 54 12.13 -2.89 0.06
N THR A 55 12.25 -2.71 -1.26
CA THR A 55 13.11 -3.55 -2.12
C THR A 55 14.59 -3.38 -1.76
N MET A 56 15.04 -2.14 -1.53
CA MET A 56 16.40 -1.86 -1.07
C MET A 56 16.67 -2.43 0.33
N ARG A 57 15.69 -2.36 1.23
CA ARG A 57 15.81 -2.89 2.59
C ARG A 57 15.81 -4.41 2.61
N ALA A 58 15.03 -5.04 1.72
CA ALA A 58 15.00 -6.48 1.54
C ALA A 58 16.32 -7.01 0.98
N SER A 59 16.96 -6.33 0.01
CA SER A 59 18.25 -6.74 -0.54
C SER A 59 19.41 -6.63 0.47
N GLN A 60 19.22 -5.85 1.53
CA GLN A 60 20.19 -5.71 2.63
C GLN A 60 19.86 -6.62 3.83
N ALA A 61 18.72 -7.32 3.83
CA ALA A 61 18.21 -8.05 4.99
C ALA A 61 19.00 -9.33 5.34
N ASP A 62 19.84 -9.84 4.43
CA ASP A 62 20.72 -11.00 4.68
C ASP A 62 21.91 -10.68 5.60
N LYS A 63 22.07 -9.41 6.01
CA LYS A 63 23.16 -8.96 6.86
C LYS A 63 22.61 -8.55 8.24
N ASP A 64 23.06 -9.25 9.29
CA ASP A 64 23.13 -8.77 10.67
C ASP A 64 21.90 -8.77 11.61
N VAL A 65 20.82 -9.53 11.39
CA VAL A 65 19.81 -9.72 12.46
C VAL A 65 19.33 -11.17 12.60
N ALA A 66 19.58 -11.77 13.77
CA ALA A 66 19.01 -13.05 14.18
C ALA A 66 17.51 -12.92 14.48
N LEU A 67 16.68 -12.78 13.44
CA LEU A 67 15.23 -12.84 13.57
C LEU A 67 14.77 -14.29 13.75
N SER A 68 13.77 -14.50 14.60
CA SER A 68 13.10 -15.82 14.72
C SER A 68 12.45 -16.21 13.39
N THR A 69 12.28 -17.52 13.15
CA THR A 69 11.63 -18.04 11.93
C THR A 69 10.23 -17.46 11.74
N VAL A 70 9.47 -17.30 12.82
CA VAL A 70 8.12 -16.71 12.79
C VAL A 70 8.17 -15.26 12.30
N MET A 71 9.12 -14.46 12.77
CA MET A 71 9.27 -13.07 12.31
C MET A 71 9.71 -12.98 10.85
N LYS A 72 10.57 -13.89 10.39
CA LYS A 72 10.97 -13.96 8.97
C LYS A 72 9.76 -14.25 8.08
N ILE A 73 8.96 -15.24 8.44
CA ILE A 73 7.73 -15.59 7.71
C ILE A 73 6.77 -14.40 7.72
N PHE A 74 6.52 -13.82 8.89
CA PHE A 74 5.60 -12.67 9.01
C PHE A 74 6.03 -11.49 8.14
N TYR A 75 7.31 -11.10 8.16
CA TYR A 75 7.83 -10.00 7.34
C TYR A 75 7.74 -10.32 5.84
N ALA A 76 8.06 -11.55 5.44
CA ALA A 76 7.94 -11.99 4.05
C ALA A 76 6.48 -11.98 3.58
N THR A 77 5.55 -12.52 4.37
CA THR A 77 4.11 -12.53 4.06
C THR A 77 3.56 -11.12 3.97
N HIS A 78 3.92 -10.23 4.89
CA HIS A 78 3.55 -8.82 4.80
C HIS A 78 4.08 -8.18 3.52
N GLY A 79 5.37 -8.35 3.19
CA GLY A 79 5.95 -7.78 1.97
C GLY A 79 5.28 -8.29 0.69
N ILE A 80 4.95 -9.59 0.62
CA ILE A 80 4.21 -10.18 -0.49
C ILE A 80 2.80 -9.60 -0.59
N LEU A 81 2.11 -9.45 0.54
CA LEU A 81 0.77 -8.85 0.57
C LEU A 81 0.81 -7.40 0.08
N SER A 82 1.73 -6.58 0.59
CA SER A 82 1.89 -5.18 0.17
C SER A 82 2.15 -5.05 -1.33
N LEU A 83 3.05 -5.89 -1.88
CA LEU A 83 3.33 -5.90 -3.32
C LEU A 83 2.11 -6.32 -4.14
N LEU A 84 1.42 -7.39 -3.74
CA LEU A 84 0.19 -7.83 -4.42
C LEU A 84 -0.88 -6.74 -4.40
N MET A 85 -1.07 -6.09 -3.25
CA MET A 85 -2.05 -5.02 -3.10
C MET A 85 -1.73 -3.81 -3.98
N PHE A 86 -0.46 -3.40 -4.02
CA PHE A 86 0.00 -2.36 -4.94
C PHE A 86 -0.28 -2.75 -6.40
N LEU A 87 0.10 -3.95 -6.84
CA LEU A 87 -0.10 -4.41 -8.21
C LEU A 87 -1.58 -4.47 -8.60
N LEU A 88 -2.44 -4.96 -7.69
CA LEU A 88 -3.89 -5.02 -7.92
C LEU A 88 -4.49 -3.62 -8.01
N LEU A 89 -4.10 -2.69 -7.13
CA LEU A 89 -4.56 -1.30 -7.21
C LEU A 89 -4.07 -0.59 -8.46
N ALA A 90 -2.80 -0.79 -8.85
CA ALA A 90 -2.26 -0.25 -10.09
C ALA A 90 -3.02 -0.78 -11.31
N ALA A 91 -3.24 -2.10 -11.38
CA ALA A 91 -3.97 -2.72 -12.49
C ALA A 91 -5.42 -2.22 -12.56
N THR A 92 -6.14 -2.24 -11.44
CA THR A 92 -7.55 -1.78 -11.39
C THR A 92 -7.70 -0.27 -11.58
N PHE A 93 -6.68 0.51 -11.21
CA PHE A 93 -6.60 1.94 -11.54
C PHE A 93 -6.42 2.14 -13.05
N LEU A 94 -5.50 1.44 -13.70
CA LEU A 94 -5.31 1.52 -15.16
C LEU A 94 -6.57 1.10 -15.93
N ILE A 95 -7.22 0.01 -15.51
CA ILE A 95 -8.52 -0.41 -16.08
C ILE A 95 -9.57 0.69 -15.87
N SER A 96 -9.61 1.31 -14.69
CA SER A 96 -10.52 2.43 -14.44
C SER A 96 -10.23 3.64 -15.32
N MET A 97 -8.98 3.93 -15.66
CA MET A 97 -8.63 4.99 -16.61
C MET A 97 -9.17 4.68 -18.01
N VAL A 98 -9.09 3.42 -18.45
CA VAL A 98 -9.67 2.96 -19.72
C VAL A 98 -11.20 3.02 -19.70
N ASP A 99 -11.84 2.70 -18.56
CA ASP A 99 -13.28 2.83 -18.42
C ASP A 99 -13.71 4.31 -18.52
N LEU A 100 -13.04 5.21 -17.81
CA LEU A 100 -13.36 6.64 -17.82
C LEU A 100 -13.12 7.29 -19.18
N SER A 101 -12.02 6.94 -19.88
CA SER A 101 -11.76 7.47 -21.22
C SER A 101 -12.80 7.00 -22.25
N ALA A 102 -13.43 5.84 -22.01
CA ALA A 102 -14.54 5.32 -22.79
C ALA A 102 -15.93 5.78 -22.27
N ASN A 103 -15.98 6.75 -21.36
CA ASN A 103 -17.20 7.27 -20.73
C ASN A 103 -18.06 6.18 -20.04
N ARG A 104 -17.40 5.16 -19.48
CA ARG A 104 -18.01 4.07 -18.70
C ARG A 104 -17.80 4.32 -17.21
N ALA A 105 -18.68 3.74 -16.39
CA ALA A 105 -18.44 3.67 -14.95
C ALA A 105 -17.12 2.94 -14.68
N SER A 106 -16.31 3.49 -13.76
CA SER A 106 -15.02 2.93 -13.36
C SER A 106 -15.14 1.48 -12.89
N TRP A 107 -14.04 0.73 -12.99
CA TRP A 107 -13.98 -0.65 -12.54
C TRP A 107 -14.43 -0.81 -11.09
N TYR A 108 -14.02 0.11 -10.22
CA TYR A 108 -14.39 0.09 -8.80
C TYR A 108 -15.89 0.30 -8.56
N ALA A 109 -16.52 1.21 -9.32
CA ALA A 109 -17.95 1.45 -9.23
C ALA A 109 -18.76 0.22 -9.71
N ARG A 110 -18.29 -0.47 -10.75
CA ARG A 110 -18.90 -1.69 -11.29
C ARG A 110 -18.71 -2.91 -10.38
N HIS A 111 -17.55 -3.03 -9.74
CA HIS A 111 -17.18 -4.18 -8.90
C HIS A 111 -17.08 -3.79 -7.42
N ARG A 112 -18.20 -3.35 -6.84
CA ARG A 112 -18.24 -2.84 -5.46
C ARG A 112 -17.71 -3.85 -4.43
N GLY A 113 -18.10 -5.12 -4.53
CA GLY A 113 -17.64 -6.18 -3.61
C GLY A 113 -16.14 -6.41 -3.67
N LEU A 114 -15.57 -6.46 -4.88
CA LEU A 114 -14.12 -6.56 -5.06
C LEU A 114 -13.38 -5.31 -4.59
N SER A 115 -13.98 -4.13 -4.75
CA SER A 115 -13.41 -2.87 -4.24
C SER A 115 -13.33 -2.85 -2.72
N TRP A 116 -14.37 -3.33 -2.02
CA TRP A 116 -14.32 -3.49 -0.57
C TRP A 116 -13.32 -4.56 -0.13
N THR A 117 -13.17 -5.63 -0.91
CA THR A 117 -12.14 -6.65 -0.70
C THR A 117 -10.74 -6.04 -0.81
N LEU A 118 -10.50 -5.21 -1.84
CA LEU A 118 -9.25 -4.47 -1.99
C LEU A 118 -8.99 -3.54 -0.81
N ILE A 119 -10.01 -2.78 -0.37
CA ILE A 119 -9.89 -1.90 0.80
C ILE A 119 -9.51 -2.72 2.05
N PHE A 120 -10.19 -3.85 2.29
CA PHE A 120 -9.90 -4.70 3.44
C PHE A 120 -8.44 -5.18 3.45
N PHE A 121 -7.99 -5.80 2.36
CA PHE A 121 -6.62 -6.31 2.30
C PHE A 121 -5.57 -5.18 2.28
N TRP A 122 -5.89 -4.02 1.70
CA TRP A 122 -5.05 -2.83 1.81
C TRP A 122 -4.86 -2.43 3.29
N MET A 123 -5.96 -2.34 4.04
CA MET A 123 -5.90 -1.99 5.46
C MET A 123 -5.14 -3.02 6.29
N VAL A 124 -5.29 -4.32 6.00
CA VAL A 124 -4.49 -5.37 6.64
C VAL A 124 -3.01 -5.18 6.34
N SER A 125 -2.66 -4.87 5.10
CA SER A 125 -1.28 -4.61 4.68
C SER A 125 -0.68 -3.44 5.46
N VAL A 126 -1.34 -2.29 5.46
CA VAL A 126 -0.89 -1.07 6.16
C VAL A 126 -0.76 -1.32 7.66
N SER A 127 -1.79 -1.91 8.27
CA SER A 127 -1.80 -2.15 9.73
C SER A 127 -0.68 -3.10 10.16
N THR A 128 -0.39 -4.12 9.35
CA THR A 128 0.74 -5.03 9.62
C THR A 128 2.10 -4.35 9.40
N GLY A 129 2.22 -3.44 8.43
CA GLY A 129 3.43 -2.63 8.22
C GLY A 129 3.74 -1.71 9.40
N GLU A 130 2.73 -0.99 9.88
CA GLU A 130 2.83 -0.15 11.08
C GLU A 130 3.18 -0.98 12.32
N ALA A 131 2.57 -2.16 12.48
CA ALA A 131 2.91 -3.06 13.59
C ALA A 131 4.37 -3.52 13.53
N ILE A 132 4.92 -3.80 12.34
CA ILE A 132 6.34 -4.14 12.15
C ILE A 132 7.23 -2.95 12.55
N PHE A 133 6.86 -1.73 12.14
CA PHE A 133 7.59 -0.52 12.50
C PHE A 133 7.63 -0.29 14.02
N VAL A 134 6.46 -0.32 14.67
CA VAL A 134 6.31 -0.17 16.12
C VAL A 134 7.09 -1.25 16.85
N GLY A 135 6.93 -2.52 16.47
CA GLY A 135 7.59 -3.65 17.12
C GLY A 135 9.11 -3.63 16.98
N ARG A 136 9.64 -3.08 15.89
CA ARG A 136 11.09 -3.03 15.65
C ARG A 136 11.78 -1.81 16.26
N TYR A 137 11.06 -0.68 16.38
CA TYR A 137 11.69 0.61 16.68
C TYR A 137 11.13 1.35 17.90
N LEU A 138 9.92 1.00 18.37
CA LEU A 138 9.28 1.68 19.50
C LEU A 138 9.07 0.76 20.71
N LEU A 139 8.99 -0.55 20.51
CA LEU A 139 8.95 -1.53 21.59
C LEU A 139 10.38 -1.92 22.01
N PRO A 140 10.60 -2.18 23.32
CA PRO A 140 11.90 -2.56 23.87
C PRO A 140 12.38 -3.95 23.43
#